data_AF-A0A965VX19-F1
#
_entry.id   AF-A0A965VX19-F1
#
_cell.length_a   1.000
_cell.length_b   1.000
_cell.length_c   1.000
_cell.angle_alpha   90.00
_cell.angle_beta   90.00
_cell.angle_gamma   90.00
#
_symmetry.space_group_name_H-M   'P 1'
#
loop_
_entity.id
_entity.type
_entity.pdbx_description
1 polymer ?
#
loop_
_entity_poly.entity_id
_entity_poly.type
_entity_poly.pdbx_seq_one_letter_code
_entity_poly.pdbx_strand_id
1 'polypeptide(L)'
;RALQFEYAKAPKDPDAELTGKNLRIFEAGHVFEELAIRWLRLAGLELFTTKGNRPGGEQFGFSVAGGRIRGHVDGIIMSAPPVLGLAFPMLWECKSLNAKSWKDTVNRGVAISKPVYAAQIATYQAYMEPSVPGISKNPALFTAINKDTAELHQELVPFNPALAQEASDRAVRVLQATDAHELLPRISTDPEHFECRFCPWRERCWRLPA
;
A
#
# COMPACT_ATOMS: atom_id res chain seq x y z
N ARG A 1 -2.38 0.51 -18.37
CA ARG A 1 -1.79 -0.74 -18.94
C ARG A 1 -0.98 -1.58 -17.95
N ALA A 2 0.04 -1.05 -17.27
CA ALA A 2 0.92 -1.89 -16.42
C ALA A 2 0.15 -2.80 -15.43
N LEU A 3 -0.77 -2.24 -14.65
CA LEU A 3 -1.63 -3.02 -13.74
C LEU A 3 -2.48 -4.09 -14.45
N GLN A 4 -2.91 -3.84 -15.69
CA GLN A 4 -3.65 -4.81 -16.49
C GLN A 4 -2.75 -5.97 -16.94
N PHE A 5 -1.52 -5.68 -17.38
CA PHE A 5 -0.54 -6.70 -17.72
C PHE A 5 -0.15 -7.54 -16.51
N GLU A 6 0.05 -6.89 -15.36
CA GLU A 6 0.31 -7.57 -14.09
C GLU A 6 -0.83 -8.50 -13.70
N TYR A 7 -2.06 -7.98 -13.71
CA TYR A 7 -3.26 -8.75 -13.39
C TYR A 7 -3.46 -9.95 -14.34
N ALA A 8 -3.26 -9.76 -15.64
CA ALA A 8 -3.34 -10.80 -16.66
C ALA A 8 -2.12 -11.75 -16.69
N LYS A 9 -1.12 -11.53 -15.81
CA LYS A 9 0.15 -12.28 -15.78
C LYS A 9 0.86 -12.30 -17.13
N ALA A 10 0.77 -11.20 -17.87
CA ALA A 10 1.47 -11.07 -19.14
C ALA A 10 3.00 -11.14 -18.89
N PRO A 11 3.77 -11.85 -19.73
CA PRO A 11 5.22 -11.90 -19.59
C PRO A 11 5.83 -10.49 -19.61
N LYS A 12 6.72 -10.22 -18.63
CA LYS A 12 7.57 -9.03 -18.60
C LYS A 12 8.57 -9.05 -19.76
N ASP A 13 9.17 -7.90 -20.04
CA ASP A 13 10.27 -7.81 -21.01
C ASP A 13 11.52 -8.54 -20.47
N PRO A 14 12.39 -9.11 -21.33
CA PRO A 14 13.46 -10.04 -20.93
C PRO A 14 14.39 -9.57 -19.79
N ASP A 15 14.66 -8.26 -19.70
CA ASP A 15 15.56 -7.66 -18.70
C ASP A 15 14.82 -6.95 -17.55
N ALA A 16 13.51 -7.12 -17.46
CA ALA A 16 12.67 -6.43 -16.49
C ALA A 16 12.40 -7.24 -15.20
N GLU A 17 13.13 -8.33 -14.99
CA GLU A 17 13.01 -9.13 -13.78
C GLU A 17 13.60 -8.44 -12.55
N LEU A 18 13.11 -8.86 -11.37
CA LEU A 18 13.60 -8.31 -10.11
C LEU A 18 15.06 -8.70 -9.90
N THR A 19 15.91 -7.68 -9.68
CA THR A 19 17.33 -7.94 -9.38
C THR A 19 17.49 -8.44 -7.94
N GLY A 20 18.60 -9.13 -7.65
CA GLY A 20 18.93 -9.51 -6.26
C GLY A 20 19.02 -8.32 -5.30
N LYS A 21 19.33 -7.12 -5.81
CA LYS A 21 19.27 -5.88 -5.01
C LYS A 21 17.84 -5.52 -4.63
N ASN A 22 16.86 -5.69 -5.53
CA ASN A 22 15.45 -5.46 -5.22
C ASN A 22 14.94 -6.42 -4.14
N LEU A 23 15.31 -7.71 -4.25
CA LEU A 23 14.92 -8.72 -3.27
C LEU A 23 15.43 -8.37 -1.85
N ARG A 24 16.71 -7.98 -1.72
CA ARG A 24 17.27 -7.53 -0.43
C ARG A 24 16.60 -6.27 0.11
N ILE A 25 16.14 -5.37 -0.76
CA ILE A 25 15.40 -4.17 -0.34
C ILE A 25 14.04 -4.57 0.26
N PHE A 26 13.34 -5.53 -0.34
CA PHE A 26 12.08 -6.03 0.20
C PHE A 26 12.28 -6.74 1.54
N GLU A 27 13.29 -7.61 1.63
CA GLU A 27 13.65 -8.29 2.88
C GLU A 27 13.99 -7.31 4.01
N ALA A 28 14.81 -6.29 3.73
CA ALA A 28 15.09 -5.23 4.69
C ALA A 28 13.82 -4.50 5.13
N GLY A 29 12.87 -4.28 4.20
CA GLY A 29 11.56 -3.73 4.50
C GLY A 29 10.80 -4.52 5.56
N HIS A 30 10.77 -5.84 5.46
CA HIS A 30 10.14 -6.71 6.45
C HIS A 30 10.83 -6.63 7.82
N VAL A 31 12.17 -6.54 7.86
CA VAL A 31 12.90 -6.34 9.13
C VAL A 31 12.51 -5.02 9.79
N PHE A 32 12.38 -3.94 9.01
CA PHE A 32 11.93 -2.65 9.54
C PHE A 32 10.48 -2.68 10.05
N GLU A 33 9.60 -3.40 9.38
CA GLU A 33 8.21 -3.60 9.82
C GLU A 33 8.15 -4.32 11.18
N GLU A 34 8.90 -5.40 11.35
CA GLU A 34 9.00 -6.14 12.62
C GLU A 34 9.55 -5.27 13.77
N LEU A 35 10.54 -4.42 13.47
CA LEU A 35 11.05 -3.45 14.43
C LEU A 35 9.98 -2.43 14.82
N ALA A 36 9.22 -1.90 13.85
CA ALA A 36 8.14 -0.95 14.10
C ALA A 36 7.04 -1.56 14.98
N ILE A 37 6.62 -2.80 14.70
CA ILE A 37 5.65 -3.55 15.50
C ILE A 37 6.13 -3.62 16.96
N ARG A 38 7.39 -4.01 17.16
CA ARG A 38 7.99 -4.11 18.50
C ARG A 38 7.99 -2.75 19.21
N TRP A 39 8.39 -1.68 18.53
CA TRP A 39 8.46 -0.34 19.14
C TRP A 39 7.09 0.21 19.51
N LEU A 40 6.07 0.02 18.66
CA LEU A 40 4.70 0.41 18.98
C LEU A 40 4.17 -0.32 20.21
N ARG A 41 4.41 -1.63 20.31
CA ARG A 41 4.03 -2.43 21.49
C ARG A 41 4.78 -1.98 22.75
N LEU A 42 6.08 -1.69 22.65
CA LEU A 42 6.87 -1.14 23.76
C LEU A 42 6.37 0.25 24.20
N ALA A 43 5.84 1.05 23.27
CA ALA A 43 5.19 2.32 23.57
C ALA A 43 3.77 2.17 24.18
N GLY A 44 3.31 0.93 24.40
CA GLY A 44 2.02 0.64 25.03
C GLY A 44 0.84 0.55 24.08
N LEU A 45 1.07 0.51 22.76
CA LEU A 45 -0.02 0.31 21.79
C LEU A 45 -0.37 -1.18 21.69
N GLU A 46 -1.67 -1.46 21.76
CA GLU A 46 -2.22 -2.79 21.53
C GLU A 46 -2.40 -3.02 20.01
N LEU A 47 -1.33 -3.52 19.39
CA LEU A 47 -1.23 -3.77 17.95
C LEU A 47 -1.43 -5.25 17.59
N PHE A 48 -2.44 -5.51 16.78
CA PHE A 48 -2.75 -6.81 16.18
C PHE A 48 -2.25 -6.86 14.73
N THR A 49 -1.35 -7.80 14.43
CA THR A 49 -0.80 -8.00 13.07
C THR A 49 -1.38 -9.24 12.37
N THR A 50 -1.97 -10.15 13.15
CA THR A 50 -2.71 -11.33 12.67
C THR A 50 -4.00 -11.52 13.46
N LYS A 51 -5.00 -12.18 12.86
CA LYS A 51 -6.24 -12.55 13.56
C LYS A 51 -5.92 -13.40 14.78
N GLY A 52 -6.36 -12.95 15.95
CA GLY A 52 -6.07 -13.59 17.23
C GLY A 52 -4.65 -13.36 17.77
N ASN A 53 -3.81 -12.56 17.10
CA ASN A 53 -2.45 -12.19 17.49
C ASN A 53 -1.52 -13.40 17.77
N ARG A 54 -1.66 -14.48 16.98
CA ARG A 54 -0.86 -15.70 17.14
C ARG A 54 0.22 -15.79 16.07
N PRO A 55 1.41 -16.35 16.38
CA PRO A 55 2.38 -16.74 15.37
C PRO A 55 1.73 -17.65 14.33
N GLY A 56 1.84 -17.32 13.04
CA GLY A 56 1.20 -18.06 11.94
C GLY A 56 -0.32 -17.85 11.81
N GLY A 57 -0.90 -16.89 12.51
CA GLY A 57 -2.30 -16.50 12.32
C GLY A 57 -2.55 -15.85 10.96
N GLU A 58 -3.81 -15.88 10.50
CA GLU A 58 -4.21 -15.26 9.24
C GLU A 58 -4.01 -13.73 9.31
N GLN A 59 -3.43 -13.14 8.26
CA GLN A 59 -3.31 -11.69 8.16
C GLN A 59 -4.71 -11.03 8.12
N PHE A 60 -4.80 -9.82 8.67
CA PHE A 60 -5.98 -8.99 8.45
C PHE A 60 -6.02 -8.53 7.00
N GLY A 61 -7.20 -8.57 6.39
CA GLY A 61 -7.35 -8.22 5.00
C GLY A 61 -8.77 -8.37 4.51
N PHE A 62 -8.96 -8.07 3.23
CA PHE A 62 -10.23 -8.17 2.55
C PHE A 62 -10.08 -8.92 1.22
N SER A 63 -11.20 -9.44 0.73
CA SER A 63 -11.30 -10.12 -0.55
C SER A 63 -12.65 -9.81 -1.17
N VAL A 64 -12.64 -9.12 -2.31
CA VAL A 64 -13.84 -8.68 -3.03
C VAL A 64 -13.73 -9.01 -4.52
N ALA A 65 -14.82 -8.79 -5.27
CA ALA A 65 -14.92 -9.12 -6.70
C ALA A 65 -14.51 -10.59 -6.99
N GLY A 66 -15.01 -11.54 -6.19
CA GLY A 66 -14.66 -12.96 -6.33
C GLY A 66 -13.20 -13.27 -6.01
N GLY A 67 -12.54 -12.46 -5.17
CA GLY A 67 -11.12 -12.61 -4.81
C GLY A 67 -10.14 -12.03 -5.81
N ARG A 68 -10.63 -11.27 -6.80
CA ARG A 68 -9.81 -10.58 -7.80
C ARG A 68 -9.19 -9.29 -7.26
N ILE A 69 -9.80 -8.69 -6.23
CA ILE A 69 -9.24 -7.55 -5.50
C ILE A 69 -9.08 -7.98 -4.04
N ARG A 70 -7.85 -7.91 -3.55
CA ARG A 70 -7.46 -8.32 -2.20
C ARG A 70 -6.40 -7.39 -1.66
N GLY A 71 -6.33 -7.27 -0.34
CA GLY A 71 -5.29 -6.54 0.35
C GLY A 71 -5.10 -7.07 1.76
N HIS A 72 -3.88 -6.96 2.26
CA HIS A 72 -3.50 -7.29 3.63
C HIS A 72 -3.02 -6.00 4.30
N VAL A 73 -3.52 -5.77 5.51
CA VAL A 73 -3.12 -4.60 6.32
C VAL A 73 -1.94 -4.99 7.21
N ASP A 74 -1.04 -4.04 7.47
CA ASP A 74 0.13 -4.29 8.33
C ASP A 74 -0.30 -4.50 9.80
N GLY A 75 -1.35 -3.82 10.24
CA GLY A 75 -2.00 -4.14 11.51
C GLY A 75 -3.20 -3.27 11.89
N ILE A 76 -3.78 -3.58 13.04
CA ILE A 76 -4.90 -2.86 13.65
C ILE A 76 -4.54 -2.52 15.09
N ILE A 77 -4.69 -1.26 15.45
CA ILE A 77 -4.48 -0.77 16.82
C ILE A 77 -5.83 -0.65 17.51
N MET A 78 -5.96 -1.29 18.67
CA MET A 78 -7.23 -1.34 19.43
C MET A 78 -7.20 -0.48 20.69
N SER A 79 -6.02 -0.18 21.23
CA SER A 79 -5.85 0.71 22.37
C SER A 79 -4.43 1.27 22.43
N ALA A 80 -4.26 2.35 23.19
CA ALA A 80 -2.96 2.98 23.48
C ALA A 80 -3.05 3.74 24.82
N PRO A 81 -1.91 4.21 25.38
CA PRO A 81 -1.92 5.00 26.61
C PRO A 81 -2.83 6.24 26.47
N PRO A 82 -3.70 6.54 27.47
CA PRO A 82 -4.69 7.63 27.37
C PRO A 82 -4.09 9.01 27.10
N VAL A 83 -2.84 9.24 27.51
CA VAL A 83 -2.10 10.48 27.27
C VAL A 83 -1.96 10.83 25.77
N LEU A 84 -2.07 9.84 24.88
CA LEU A 84 -1.99 10.05 23.43
C LEU A 84 -3.28 10.58 22.81
N GLY A 85 -4.43 10.53 23.52
CA GLY A 85 -5.69 11.08 23.04
C GLY A 85 -6.22 10.48 21.73
N LEU A 86 -5.91 9.20 21.46
CA LEU A 86 -6.29 8.50 20.23
C LEU A 86 -7.67 7.82 20.34
N ALA A 87 -8.30 7.58 19.19
CA ALA A 87 -9.55 6.84 19.06
C ALA A 87 -9.34 5.56 18.26
N PHE A 88 -10.10 4.51 18.56
CA PHE A 88 -9.89 3.14 18.05
C PHE A 88 -11.18 2.52 17.51
N PRO A 89 -11.11 1.51 16.63
CA PRO A 89 -9.91 0.90 16.05
C PRO A 89 -9.23 1.80 15.02
N MET A 90 -7.90 1.71 14.91
CA MET A 90 -7.11 2.38 13.87
C MET A 90 -6.43 1.37 12.95
N LEU A 91 -6.46 1.64 11.65
CA LEU A 91 -5.58 0.97 10.70
C LEU A 91 -4.13 1.39 10.96
N TRP A 92 -3.18 0.46 10.93
CA TRP A 92 -1.75 0.75 10.91
C TRP A 92 -1.15 0.34 9.57
N GLU A 93 -0.38 1.26 8.99
CA GLU A 93 0.37 1.06 7.73
C GLU A 93 1.82 1.52 7.94
N CYS A 94 2.78 0.69 7.57
CA CYS A 94 4.21 0.90 7.80
C CYS A 94 5.00 0.84 6.49
N LYS A 95 5.93 1.80 6.32
CA LYS A 95 6.85 1.84 5.19
C LYS A 95 8.27 2.16 5.64
N SER A 96 9.24 1.51 5.01
CA SER A 96 10.64 1.97 5.04
C SER A 96 10.93 2.80 3.79
N LEU A 97 11.48 3.99 3.99
CA LEU A 97 11.75 4.96 2.92
C LEU A 97 13.23 5.32 2.91
N ASN A 98 13.77 5.63 1.73
CA ASN A 98 15.07 6.30 1.65
C ASN A 98 14.97 7.73 2.18
N ALA A 99 16.10 8.31 2.59
CA ALA A 99 16.17 9.64 3.20
C ALA A 99 15.45 10.72 2.38
N LYS A 100 15.58 10.70 1.03
CA LYS A 100 14.90 11.66 0.15
C LYS A 100 13.37 11.52 0.23
N SER A 101 12.85 10.31 0.09
CA SER A 101 11.41 10.06 0.16
C SER A 101 10.86 10.28 1.55
N TRP A 102 11.62 9.90 2.58
CA TRP A 102 11.25 10.12 3.97
C TRP A 102 11.12 11.61 4.27
N LYS A 103 12.11 12.43 3.89
CA LYS A 103 12.09 13.88 4.07
C LYS A 103 10.92 14.54 3.32
N ASP A 104 10.62 14.11 2.09
CA ASP A 104 9.46 14.62 1.35
C ASP A 104 8.14 14.28 2.05
N THR A 105 8.01 13.06 2.60
CA THR A 105 6.86 12.67 3.42
C THR A 105 6.74 13.47 4.70
N VAL A 106 7.82 13.64 5.48
CA VAL A 106 7.80 14.46 6.70
C VAL A 106 7.34 15.89 6.42
N ASN A 107 7.79 16.46 5.29
CA ASN A 107 7.50 17.86 4.96
C ASN A 107 6.08 18.08 4.43
N ARG A 108 5.46 17.08 3.80
CA ARG A 108 4.23 17.27 3.00
C ARG A 108 3.09 16.33 3.38
N GLY A 109 3.35 15.36 4.25
CA GLY A 109 2.45 14.26 4.58
C GLY A 109 2.33 13.22 3.45
N VAL A 110 1.97 11.99 3.82
CA VAL A 110 1.86 10.82 2.94
C VAL A 110 0.87 11.03 1.80
N ALA A 111 -0.22 11.76 2.03
CA ALA A 111 -1.24 12.04 1.01
C ALA A 111 -0.66 12.75 -0.22
N ILE A 112 0.28 13.66 -0.01
CA ILE A 112 0.89 14.45 -1.07
C ILE A 112 2.19 13.79 -1.56
N SER A 113 3.04 13.31 -0.66
CA SER A 113 4.35 12.74 -1.03
C SER A 113 4.23 11.36 -1.68
N LYS A 114 3.25 10.56 -1.25
CA LYS A 114 3.02 9.18 -1.67
C LYS A 114 1.52 8.90 -1.89
N PRO A 115 0.89 9.50 -2.93
CA PRO A 115 -0.53 9.31 -3.20
C PRO A 115 -0.98 7.83 -3.32
N VAL A 116 -0.07 6.94 -3.75
CA VAL A 116 -0.32 5.49 -3.80
C VAL A 116 -0.56 4.90 -2.41
N TYR A 117 0.21 5.31 -1.39
CA TYR A 117 0.02 4.82 -0.02
C TYR A 117 -1.24 5.41 0.61
N ALA A 118 -1.57 6.67 0.29
CA ALA A 118 -2.83 7.25 0.73
C ALA A 118 -4.05 6.54 0.11
N ALA A 119 -3.98 6.18 -1.17
CA ALA A 119 -5.02 5.38 -1.82
C ALA A 119 -5.15 3.99 -1.19
N GLN A 120 -4.02 3.35 -0.86
CA GLN A 120 -3.98 2.07 -0.15
C GLN A 120 -4.65 2.17 1.23
N ILE A 121 -4.24 3.13 2.06
CA ILE A 121 -4.82 3.38 3.39
C ILE A 121 -6.34 3.60 3.30
N ALA A 122 -6.79 4.47 2.41
CA ALA A 122 -8.22 4.76 2.22
C ALA A 122 -8.99 3.51 1.78
N THR A 123 -8.46 2.76 0.80
CA THR A 123 -9.06 1.51 0.31
C THR A 123 -9.17 0.47 1.44
N TYR A 124 -8.14 0.36 2.26
CA TYR A 124 -8.09 -0.57 3.38
C TYR A 124 -9.10 -0.19 4.47
N GLN A 125 -9.18 1.08 4.86
CA GLN A 125 -10.21 1.52 5.81
C GLN A 125 -11.63 1.24 5.32
N ALA A 126 -11.91 1.47 4.03
CA ALA A 126 -13.21 1.19 3.43
C ALA A 126 -13.56 -0.31 3.45
N TYR A 127 -12.64 -1.17 2.98
CA TYR A 127 -12.92 -2.60 2.87
C TYR A 127 -12.76 -3.40 4.18
N MET A 128 -12.10 -2.84 5.19
CA MET A 128 -12.00 -3.44 6.52
C MET A 128 -13.18 -3.08 7.41
N GLU A 129 -13.99 -2.06 7.10
CA GLU A 129 -15.15 -1.66 7.93
C GLU A 129 -16.11 -2.82 8.28
N PRO A 130 -16.45 -3.75 7.36
CA PRO A 130 -17.32 -4.88 7.70
C PRO A 130 -16.71 -5.88 8.69
N SER A 131 -15.38 -6.04 8.68
CA SER A 131 -14.66 -6.98 9.56
C SER A 131 -14.14 -6.31 10.84
N VAL A 132 -13.95 -5.00 10.82
CA VAL A 132 -13.43 -4.17 11.91
C VAL A 132 -14.31 -2.91 12.01
N PRO A 133 -15.50 -3.01 12.63
CA PRO A 133 -16.45 -1.90 12.69
C PRO A 133 -15.84 -0.66 13.34
N GLY A 134 -16.00 0.50 12.70
CA GLY A 134 -15.47 1.79 13.15
C GLY A 134 -14.07 2.14 12.65
N ILE A 135 -13.37 1.25 11.92
CA ILE A 135 -12.01 1.54 11.42
C ILE A 135 -11.97 2.73 10.44
N SER A 136 -13.05 2.97 9.70
CA SER A 136 -13.19 4.12 8.80
C SER A 136 -13.63 5.41 9.51
N LYS A 137 -14.02 5.33 10.79
CA LYS A 137 -14.40 6.49 11.62
C LYS A 137 -13.21 7.13 12.33
N ASN A 138 -12.09 6.42 12.42
CA ASN A 138 -10.86 6.89 13.05
C ASN A 138 -9.77 7.08 11.99
N PRO A 139 -8.79 7.97 12.22
CA PRO A 139 -7.64 8.06 11.33
C PRO A 139 -6.78 6.78 11.40
N ALA A 140 -6.13 6.44 10.28
CA ALA A 140 -5.07 5.45 10.27
C ALA A 140 -3.78 6.04 10.86
N LEU A 141 -2.96 5.21 11.50
CA LEU A 141 -1.59 5.56 11.85
C LEU A 141 -0.67 5.13 10.71
N PHE A 142 -0.06 6.09 10.02
CA PHE A 142 0.99 5.82 9.05
C PHE A 142 2.36 5.97 9.73
N THR A 143 3.21 4.96 9.63
CA THR A 143 4.59 4.98 10.12
C THR A 143 5.57 4.92 8.94
N ALA A 144 6.51 5.86 8.88
CA ALA A 144 7.63 5.85 7.95
C ALA A 144 8.97 5.77 8.69
N ILE A 145 9.74 4.72 8.42
CA ILE A 145 11.12 4.56 8.91
C ILE A 145 12.09 5.06 7.84
N ASN A 146 12.99 5.96 8.21
CA ASN A 146 14.12 6.32 7.35
C ASN A 146 15.15 5.19 7.39
N LYS A 147 15.33 4.46 6.29
CA LYS A 147 16.27 3.33 6.25
C LYS A 147 17.74 3.76 6.34
N ASP A 148 18.03 5.04 6.09
CA ASP A 148 19.39 5.58 6.09
C ASP A 148 19.81 6.06 7.49
N THR A 149 18.86 6.46 8.35
CA THR A 149 19.13 7.06 9.68
C THR A 149 18.37 6.41 10.84
N ALA A 150 17.44 5.50 10.56
CA ALA A 150 16.49 4.89 11.50
C ALA A 150 15.52 5.89 12.18
N GLU A 151 15.42 7.13 11.69
CA GLU A 151 14.43 8.09 12.17
C GLU A 151 13.00 7.63 11.88
N LEU A 152 12.09 7.91 12.82
CA LEU A 152 10.67 7.60 12.73
C LEU A 152 9.88 8.86 12.38
N HIS A 153 8.95 8.71 11.44
CA HIS A 153 7.88 9.67 11.22
C HIS A 153 6.55 8.94 11.39
N GLN A 154 5.62 9.58 12.10
CA GLN A 154 4.29 9.07 12.32
C GLN A 154 3.28 10.19 12.07
N GLU A 155 2.22 9.88 11.32
CA GLU A 155 1.13 10.82 11.08
C GLU A 155 -0.23 10.11 11.11
N LEU A 156 -1.25 10.85 11.54
CA LEU A 156 -2.64 10.41 11.51
C LEU A 156 -3.24 10.75 10.15
N VAL A 157 -3.70 9.75 9.42
CA VAL A 157 -4.28 9.90 8.08
C VAL A 157 -5.80 9.73 8.19
N PRO A 158 -6.59 10.81 8.03
CA PRO A 158 -8.05 10.71 8.07
C PRO A 158 -8.58 9.83 6.94
N PHE A 159 -9.67 9.12 7.20
CA PHE A 159 -10.34 8.34 6.16
C PHE A 159 -10.81 9.25 5.02
N ASN A 160 -10.44 8.88 3.79
CA ASN A 160 -10.86 9.57 2.58
C ASN A 160 -11.78 8.65 1.75
N PRO A 161 -13.12 8.73 1.92
CA PRO A 161 -14.05 7.85 1.21
C PRO A 161 -14.05 8.08 -0.29
N ALA A 162 -13.84 9.31 -0.75
CA ALA A 162 -13.79 9.63 -2.17
C ALA A 162 -12.58 8.98 -2.85
N LEU A 163 -11.41 9.04 -2.20
CA LEU A 163 -10.19 8.37 -2.69
C LEU A 163 -10.33 6.85 -2.70
N ALA A 164 -10.95 6.28 -1.66
CA ALA A 164 -11.23 4.84 -1.63
C ALA A 164 -12.14 4.43 -2.80
N GLN A 165 -13.22 5.17 -3.03
CA GLN A 165 -14.15 4.91 -4.13
C GLN A 165 -13.45 5.03 -5.50
N GLU A 166 -12.68 6.10 -5.72
CA GLU A 166 -11.95 6.30 -6.97
C GLU A 166 -10.95 5.15 -7.24
N ALA A 167 -10.20 4.73 -6.21
CA ALA A 167 -9.26 3.62 -6.32
C ALA A 167 -9.99 2.30 -6.64
N SER A 168 -11.14 2.04 -6.00
CA SER A 168 -11.99 0.89 -6.25
C SER A 168 -12.57 0.88 -7.66
N ASP A 169 -13.07 2.02 -8.15
CA ASP A 169 -13.62 2.15 -9.50
C ASP A 169 -12.55 1.90 -10.57
N ARG A 170 -11.33 2.41 -10.33
CA ARG A 170 -10.17 2.14 -11.20
C ARG A 170 -9.81 0.66 -11.22
N ALA A 171 -9.85 -0.02 -10.08
CA ALA A 171 -9.61 -1.46 -10.01
C ALA A 171 -10.67 -2.24 -10.80
N VAL A 172 -11.96 -1.94 -10.61
CA VAL A 172 -13.06 -2.56 -11.36
C VAL A 172 -12.92 -2.32 -12.86
N ARG A 173 -12.56 -1.11 -13.29
CA ARG A 173 -12.30 -0.80 -14.70
C ARG A 173 -11.18 -1.65 -15.29
N VAL A 174 -10.10 -1.89 -14.54
CA VAL A 174 -9.02 -2.80 -14.98
C VAL A 174 -9.55 -4.22 -15.15
N LEU A 175 -10.35 -4.72 -14.20
CA LEU A 175 -10.93 -6.06 -14.27
C LEU A 175 -11.85 -6.22 -15.48
N GLN A 176 -12.79 -5.28 -15.66
CA GLN A 176 -13.76 -5.31 -16.76
C GLN A 176 -13.08 -5.22 -18.13
N ALA A 177 -12.14 -4.29 -18.30
CA ALA A 177 -11.40 -4.16 -19.55
C ALA A 177 -10.58 -5.44 -19.84
N THR A 178 -10.00 -6.06 -18.82
CA THR A 178 -9.27 -7.33 -19.00
C THR A 178 -10.19 -8.46 -19.45
N ASP A 179 -11.37 -8.59 -18.82
CA ASP A 179 -12.34 -9.64 -19.18
C ASP A 179 -12.91 -9.43 -20.59
N ALA A 180 -13.06 -8.18 -21.01
CA ALA A 180 -13.48 -7.82 -22.36
C ALA A 180 -12.37 -7.93 -23.42
N HIS A 181 -11.14 -8.32 -23.02
CA HIS A 181 -9.95 -8.28 -23.87
C HIS A 181 -9.64 -6.88 -24.45
N GLU A 182 -10.08 -5.84 -23.76
CA GLU A 182 -9.84 -4.45 -24.12
C GLU A 182 -8.57 -3.93 -23.46
N LEU A 183 -7.65 -3.40 -24.27
CA LEU A 183 -6.41 -2.84 -23.77
C LEU A 183 -6.64 -1.39 -23.30
N LEU A 184 -6.54 -1.14 -21.99
CA LEU A 184 -6.65 0.21 -21.42
C LEU A 184 -5.62 1.16 -22.04
N PRO A 185 -5.82 2.48 -22.10
CA PRO A 185 -4.85 3.40 -22.73
C PRO A 185 -3.48 3.42 -22.03
N ARG A 186 -2.45 3.85 -22.78
CA ARG A 186 -1.15 4.20 -22.21
C ARG A 186 -1.28 5.40 -21.26
N ILE A 187 -0.36 5.50 -20.30
CA ILE A 187 -0.28 6.66 -19.40
C ILE A 187 0.35 7.88 -20.09
N SER A 188 1.12 7.65 -21.15
CA SER A 188 1.80 8.68 -21.93
C SER A 188 1.86 8.29 -23.40
N THR A 189 1.96 9.29 -24.28
CA THR A 189 2.27 9.15 -25.71
C THR A 189 3.78 9.15 -25.98
N ASP A 190 4.60 9.41 -24.97
CA ASP A 190 6.06 9.42 -25.04
C ASP A 190 6.66 8.14 -24.40
N PRO A 191 7.39 7.30 -25.15
CA PRO A 191 8.08 6.13 -24.61
C PRO A 191 9.19 6.43 -23.60
N GLU A 192 9.67 7.68 -23.54
CA GLU A 192 10.69 8.16 -22.60
C GLU A 192 10.09 8.80 -21.34
N HIS A 193 8.76 8.86 -21.24
CA HIS A 193 8.07 9.28 -20.03
C HIS A 193 8.51 8.44 -18.82
N PHE A 194 8.64 9.06 -17.64
CA PHE A 194 9.39 8.44 -16.55
C PHE A 194 8.79 7.10 -16.09
N GLU A 195 7.45 6.98 -15.95
CA GLU A 195 6.78 5.72 -15.60
C GLU A 195 6.91 4.67 -16.70
N CYS A 196 7.00 5.11 -17.96
CA CYS A 196 7.18 4.20 -19.09
C CYS A 196 8.60 3.60 -19.11
N ARG A 197 9.64 4.40 -18.81
CA ARG A 197 11.04 3.93 -18.78
C ARG A 197 11.29 2.85 -17.73
N PHE A 198 10.60 2.93 -16.60
CA PHE A 198 10.73 1.96 -15.51
C PHE A 198 9.63 0.88 -15.52
N CYS A 199 8.81 0.82 -16.57
CA CYS A 199 7.74 -0.16 -16.68
C CYS A 199 8.30 -1.52 -17.14
N PRO A 200 8.02 -2.63 -16.43
CA PRO A 200 8.48 -3.97 -16.81
C PRO A 200 7.88 -4.53 -18.11
N TRP A 201 6.89 -3.85 -18.67
CA TRP A 201 6.22 -4.19 -19.92
C TRP A 201 6.36 -3.08 -20.95
N ARG A 202 7.39 -2.24 -20.85
CA ARG A 202 7.60 -1.10 -21.74
C ARG A 202 7.60 -1.54 -23.21
N GLU A 203 8.48 -2.46 -23.59
CA GLU A 203 8.61 -2.89 -24.99
C GLU A 203 7.33 -3.57 -25.47
N ARG A 204 6.75 -4.47 -24.66
CA ARG A 204 5.43 -5.05 -24.93
C ARG A 204 4.37 -3.96 -25.18
N CYS A 205 4.27 -2.96 -24.31
CA CYS A 205 3.27 -1.91 -24.36
C CYS A 205 3.36 -1.07 -25.64
N TRP A 206 4.58 -0.81 -26.12
CA TRP A 206 4.84 -0.03 -27.33
C TRP A 206 4.72 -0.81 -28.64
N ARG A 207 4.82 -2.15 -28.59
CA ARG A 207 4.51 -3.03 -29.74
C ARG A 207 3.02 -3.23 -29.99
N LEU A 208 2.17 -2.98 -28.99
CA LEU A 208 0.72 -3.13 -29.10
C LEU A 208 0.07 -1.86 -29.68
N PRO A 209 -1.17 -1.94 -30.22
CA PRO A 209 -1.94 -0.76 -30.62
C PRO A 209 -2.06 0.27 -29.49
N ALA A 210 -2.25 1.54 -29.86
CA ALA A 210 -2.31 2.65 -28.91
C ALA A 210 -3.45 2.56 -27.90
#